data_AF-A0A239C338-F1
#
_entry.id   AF-A0A239C338-F1
#
_cell.length_a   1.000
_cell.length_b   1.000
_cell.length_c   1.000
_cell.angle_alpha   90.00
_cell.angle_beta   90.00
_cell.angle_gamma   90.00
#
_symmetry.space_group_name_H-M   'P 1'
#
loop_
_entity.id
_entity.type
_entity.pdbx_description
1 polymer ?
#
loop_
_entity_poly.entity_id
_entity_poly.type
_entity_poly.pdbx_seq_one_letter_code
_entity_poly.pdbx_strand_id
1 'polypeptide(L)'
;MKRTLPILLSAALILAFAQAALSQADMTTLAPAAFGKLTRPAAQFKHDEHNEKAKIDDCAVCHHSGADGKQDKTVSSEGTPCADCHKLEKTGKGTDLTNAYHKQCIGCHQEKGKGPIACGQCHKR
;
A
#
# COMPACT_ATOMS: atom_id res chain seq x y z
N MET A 1 18.70 -25.53 -35.65
CA MET A 1 17.34 -25.61 -35.06
C MET A 1 17.29 -26.21 -33.64
N LYS A 2 18.04 -27.27 -33.31
CA LYS A 2 17.99 -27.89 -31.97
C LYS A 2 18.59 -27.04 -30.82
N ARG A 3 19.52 -26.12 -31.12
CA ARG A 3 20.16 -25.22 -30.13
C ARG A 3 19.46 -23.87 -29.98
N THR A 4 18.68 -23.44 -30.97
CA THR A 4 17.96 -22.15 -30.94
C THR A 4 16.72 -22.23 -30.07
N LEU A 5 16.06 -23.39 -30.02
CA LEU A 5 14.87 -23.62 -29.19
C LEU A 5 15.13 -23.48 -27.67
N PRO A 6 16.17 -24.09 -27.07
CA PRO A 6 16.45 -23.90 -25.65
C PRO A 6 16.89 -22.46 -25.32
N ILE A 7 17.61 -21.78 -26.21
CA ILE A 7 18.02 -20.38 -26.01
C ILE A 7 16.80 -19.45 -26.00
N LEU A 8 15.86 -19.66 -26.91
CA LEU A 8 14.61 -18.89 -26.94
C LEU A 8 13.74 -19.16 -25.71
N LEU A 9 13.69 -20.41 -25.22
CA LEU A 9 12.99 -20.75 -23.98
C LEU A 9 13.64 -20.09 -22.75
N SER A 10 14.96 -20.10 -22.63
CA SER A 10 15.67 -19.42 -21.55
C SER A 10 15.47 -17.91 -21.60
N ALA A 11 15.53 -17.30 -22.79
CA ALA A 11 15.28 -15.88 -22.96
C ALA A 11 13.84 -15.49 -22.60
N ALA A 12 12.85 -16.28 -23.02
CA ALA A 12 11.45 -16.07 -22.66
C ALA A 12 11.21 -16.20 -21.15
N LEU A 13 11.88 -17.15 -20.49
CA LEU A 13 11.80 -17.33 -19.05
C LEU A 13 12.40 -16.13 -18.29
N ILE A 14 13.56 -15.64 -18.71
CA ILE A 14 14.20 -14.43 -18.14
C ILE A 14 13.28 -13.21 -18.32
N LEU A 15 12.65 -13.06 -19.49
CA LEU A 15 11.74 -11.95 -19.76
C LEU A 15 10.47 -12.01 -18.89
N ALA A 16 9.95 -13.21 -18.63
CA ALA A 16 8.80 -13.41 -17.75
C ALA A 16 9.12 -13.07 -16.28
N PHE A 17 10.32 -13.44 -15.80
CA PHE A 17 10.78 -13.04 -14.46
C PHE A 17 11.01 -11.53 -14.34
N ALA A 18 11.49 -10.88 -15.41
CA ALA A 18 11.67 -9.42 -15.41
C ALA A 18 10.33 -8.65 -15.33
N GLN A 19 9.26 -9.18 -15.93
CA GLN A 19 7.93 -8.56 -15.86
C GLN A 19 7.34 -8.62 -14.44
N ALA A 20 7.59 -9.68 -13.69
CA ALA A 20 7.15 -9.79 -12.29
C ALA A 20 7.81 -8.73 -11.39
N ALA A 21 9.08 -8.40 -11.65
CA ALA A 21 9.84 -7.41 -10.88
C ALA A 21 9.40 -5.96 -11.14
N LEU A 22 8.76 -5.66 -12.28
CA LEU A 22 8.34 -4.30 -12.63
C LEU A 22 6.96 -3.91 -12.07
N SER A 23 6.14 -4.87 -11.64
CA SER A 23 4.72 -4.60 -11.32
C SER A 23 4.43 -3.94 -9.96
N GLN A 24 5.43 -3.79 -9.08
CA GLN A 24 5.23 -3.17 -7.74
C GLN A 24 5.57 -1.67 -7.68
N ALA A 25 6.29 -1.14 -8.67
CA ALA A 25 6.82 0.23 -8.65
C ALA A 25 5.79 1.35 -8.93
N ASP A 26 4.52 1.01 -9.17
CA ASP A 26 3.59 1.91 -9.88
C ASP A 26 2.66 2.77 -8.99
N MET A 27 2.59 2.50 -7.67
CA MET A 27 1.72 3.30 -6.80
C MET A 27 2.34 4.66 -6.50
N THR A 28 1.69 5.74 -6.94
CA THR A 28 2.10 7.12 -6.67
C THR A 28 1.11 7.90 -5.80
N THR A 29 -0.11 7.40 -5.67
CA THR A 29 -1.18 8.01 -4.87
C THR A 29 -2.09 6.96 -4.25
N LEU A 30 -2.66 7.27 -3.08
CA LEU A 30 -3.74 6.50 -2.47
C LEU A 30 -5.09 6.97 -3.01
N ALA A 31 -5.65 6.20 -3.96
CA ALA A 31 -7.00 6.40 -4.50
C ALA A 31 -7.80 5.08 -4.52
N PRO A 32 -8.13 4.47 -3.36
CA PRO A 32 -8.93 3.25 -3.33
C PRO A 32 -10.27 3.45 -4.04
N ALA A 33 -10.60 2.54 -4.97
CA ALA A 33 -11.84 2.58 -5.74
C ALA A 33 -13.10 2.63 -4.85
N ALA A 34 -13.00 2.08 -3.63
CA ALA A 34 -14.06 2.11 -2.63
C ALA A 34 -14.59 3.51 -2.32
N PHE A 35 -13.79 4.57 -2.44
CA PHE A 35 -14.24 5.94 -2.19
C PHE A 35 -15.15 6.52 -3.29
N GLY A 36 -15.19 5.91 -4.48
CA GLY A 36 -15.93 6.46 -5.61
C GLY A 36 -15.48 7.90 -5.93
N LYS A 37 -16.36 8.88 -5.72
CA LYS A 37 -16.04 10.29 -5.95
C LYS A 37 -15.25 10.87 -4.76
N LEU A 38 -14.00 11.24 -5.02
CA LEU A 38 -13.12 11.83 -4.02
C LEU A 38 -13.58 13.24 -3.61
N THR A 39 -13.50 13.53 -2.31
CA THR A 39 -13.80 14.87 -1.74
C THR A 39 -12.54 15.74 -1.60
N ARG A 40 -11.36 15.15 -1.76
CA ARG A 40 -10.03 15.79 -1.82
C ARG A 40 -9.20 15.11 -2.91
N PRO A 41 -8.14 15.76 -3.43
CA PRO A 41 -7.17 15.09 -4.29
C PRO A 41 -6.64 13.81 -3.62
N ALA A 42 -6.28 12.79 -4.40
CA ALA A 42 -5.68 11.58 -3.87
C ALA A 42 -4.43 11.92 -3.04
N ALA A 43 -4.24 11.24 -1.91
CA ALA A 43 -3.06 11.49 -1.08
C ALA A 43 -1.81 10.99 -1.83
N GLN A 44 -0.78 11.82 -1.92
CA GLN A 44 0.48 11.41 -2.55
C GLN A 44 1.17 10.34 -1.70
N PHE A 45 1.51 9.22 -2.33
CA PHE A 45 2.13 8.10 -1.67
C PHE A 45 2.82 7.23 -2.71
N LYS A 46 4.12 7.49 -2.90
CA LYS A 46 4.99 6.63 -3.68
C LYS A 46 5.46 5.51 -2.78
N HIS A 47 4.80 4.34 -2.84
CA HIS A 47 4.92 3.29 -1.82
C HIS A 47 6.38 2.93 -1.51
N ASP A 48 7.16 2.58 -2.53
CA ASP A 48 8.55 2.12 -2.34
C ASP A 48 9.48 3.26 -1.92
N GLU A 49 9.40 4.42 -2.59
CA GLU A 49 10.21 5.62 -2.24
C GLU A 49 9.92 6.08 -0.80
N HIS A 50 8.65 6.03 -0.39
CA HIS A 50 8.24 6.34 0.97
C HIS A 50 8.87 5.37 1.96
N ASN A 51 8.73 4.06 1.72
CA ASN A 51 9.18 3.03 2.65
C ASN A 51 10.71 3.02 2.78
N GLU A 52 11.44 3.15 1.68
CA GLU A 52 12.91 3.28 1.67
C GLU A 52 13.36 4.50 2.47
N LYS A 53 12.76 5.66 2.20
CA LYS A 53 13.11 6.92 2.90
C LYS A 53 12.76 6.88 4.38
N ALA A 54 11.65 6.24 4.73
CA ALA A 54 11.20 6.05 6.10
C ALA A 54 11.91 4.89 6.83
N LYS A 55 12.71 4.09 6.10
CA LYS A 55 13.38 2.88 6.60
C LYS A 55 12.39 1.87 7.20
N ILE A 56 11.33 1.60 6.46
CA ILE A 56 10.28 0.64 6.83
C ILE A 56 10.48 -0.62 6.00
N ASP A 57 11.06 -1.64 6.62
CA ASP A 57 11.26 -2.96 6.01
C ASP A 57 10.18 -3.98 6.41
N ASP A 58 9.48 -3.72 7.52
CA ASP A 58 8.38 -4.56 8.01
C ASP A 58 7.05 -4.12 7.39
N CYS A 59 6.56 -4.94 6.46
CA CYS A 59 5.32 -4.69 5.73
C CYS A 59 4.09 -4.71 6.64
N ALA A 60 4.12 -5.49 7.73
CA ALA A 60 3.01 -5.61 8.67
C ALA A 60 2.80 -4.34 9.52
N VAL A 61 3.73 -3.38 9.45
CA VAL A 61 3.54 -2.03 10.00
C VAL A 61 2.27 -1.39 9.43
N CYS A 62 2.01 -1.58 8.14
CA CYS A 62 0.86 -1.03 7.40
C CYS A 62 -0.12 -2.12 6.96
N HIS A 63 0.39 -3.19 6.33
CA HIS A 63 -0.39 -4.35 5.91
C HIS A 63 -0.59 -5.29 7.08
N HIS A 64 -1.30 -4.84 8.10
CA HIS A 64 -1.58 -5.67 9.26
C HIS A 64 -2.74 -6.64 8.98
N SER A 65 -2.75 -7.75 9.70
CA SER A 65 -3.94 -8.58 9.82
C SER A 65 -4.80 -8.11 10.99
N GLY A 66 -5.95 -8.75 11.21
CA GLY A 66 -6.77 -8.46 12.37
C GLY A 66 -8.10 -9.19 12.36
N ALA A 67 -8.66 -9.37 13.55
CA ALA A 67 -9.98 -9.93 13.78
C ALA A 67 -10.64 -9.24 14.97
N ASP A 68 -11.98 -9.19 14.98
CA ASP A 68 -12.78 -8.68 16.11
C ASP A 68 -12.42 -7.26 16.59
N GLY A 69 -11.99 -6.41 15.66
CA GLY A 69 -11.57 -5.04 15.94
C GLY A 69 -10.19 -4.92 16.60
N LYS A 70 -9.42 -6.01 16.66
CA LYS A 70 -8.03 -6.01 17.10
C LYS A 70 -7.10 -6.16 15.91
N GLN A 71 -6.12 -5.28 15.87
CA GLN A 71 -5.07 -5.31 14.86
C GLN A 71 -3.96 -6.28 15.28
N ASP A 72 -3.43 -7.02 14.33
CA ASP A 72 -2.26 -7.88 14.47
C ASP A 72 -1.17 -7.46 13.49
N LYS A 73 -0.08 -6.87 14.02
CA LYS A 73 1.09 -6.45 13.24
C LYS A 73 2.16 -7.55 13.12
N THR A 74 1.89 -8.77 13.56
CA THR A 74 2.84 -9.89 13.45
C THR A 74 2.62 -10.70 12.17
N VAL A 75 1.46 -10.53 11.53
CA VAL A 75 1.08 -11.22 10.29
C VAL A 75 0.75 -10.18 9.23
N SER A 76 1.53 -10.19 8.15
CA SER A 76 1.34 -9.30 7.00
C SER A 76 0.12 -9.70 6.17
N SER A 77 -0.63 -8.71 5.70
CA SER A 77 -1.79 -8.81 4.79
C SER A 77 -1.50 -8.18 3.42
N GLU A 78 -0.22 -8.11 3.02
CA GLU A 78 0.19 -7.59 1.71
C GLU A 78 -0.62 -8.20 0.57
N GLY A 79 -0.93 -7.39 -0.43
CA GLY A 79 -1.82 -7.76 -1.54
C GLY A 79 -3.32 -7.68 -1.20
N THR A 80 -3.70 -7.53 0.08
CA THR A 80 -5.10 -7.29 0.48
C THR A 80 -5.37 -5.78 0.59
N PRO A 81 -6.33 -5.23 -0.17
CA PRO A 81 -6.73 -3.83 -0.04
C PRO A 81 -7.26 -3.50 1.35
N CYS A 82 -6.93 -2.32 1.88
CA CYS A 82 -7.46 -1.85 3.16
C CYS A 82 -9.00 -1.87 3.19
N ALA A 83 -9.63 -1.59 2.05
CA ALA A 83 -11.08 -1.55 1.88
C ALA A 83 -11.80 -2.91 2.04
N ASP A 84 -11.06 -4.01 1.99
CA ASP A 84 -11.63 -5.35 2.16
C ASP A 84 -12.06 -5.56 3.62
N CYS A 85 -11.30 -5.01 4.57
CA CYS A 85 -11.61 -5.05 6.00
C CYS A 85 -12.18 -3.72 6.53
N HIS A 86 -11.66 -2.58 6.09
CA HIS A 86 -12.09 -1.25 6.50
C HIS A 86 -13.11 -0.68 5.51
N LYS A 87 -14.40 -0.78 5.83
CA LYS A 87 -15.46 -0.24 4.97
C LYS A 87 -15.57 1.29 5.09
N LEU A 88 -16.22 1.94 4.12
CA LEU A 88 -16.45 3.39 4.13
C LEU A 88 -17.20 3.86 5.38
N GLU A 89 -18.20 3.08 5.78
CA GLU A 89 -18.89 3.26 7.05
C GLU A 89 -18.36 2.23 8.05
N LYS A 90 -18.22 2.66 9.30
CA LYS A 90 -17.74 1.80 10.36
C LYS A 90 -18.71 0.64 10.58
N THR A 91 -18.19 -0.58 10.55
CA THR A 91 -18.92 -1.80 10.92
C THR A 91 -18.47 -2.29 12.30
N GLY A 92 -19.42 -2.50 13.21
CA GLY A 92 -19.15 -3.02 14.56
C GLY A 92 -18.07 -2.24 15.31
N LYS A 93 -17.04 -2.94 15.80
CA LYS A 93 -15.90 -2.36 16.53
C LYS A 93 -14.75 -1.90 15.62
N GLY A 94 -14.90 -2.00 14.30
CA GLY A 94 -13.86 -1.63 13.33
C GLY A 94 -13.60 -0.13 13.25
N THR A 95 -12.62 0.24 12.42
CA THR A 95 -12.37 1.64 12.02
C THR A 95 -12.79 1.77 10.55
N ASP A 96 -13.46 2.86 10.18
CA ASP A 96 -13.79 3.14 8.78
C ASP A 96 -12.53 3.43 7.95
N LEU A 97 -12.64 3.28 6.62
CA LEU A 97 -11.50 3.35 5.69
C LEU A 97 -10.74 4.68 5.78
N THR A 98 -11.46 5.80 5.89
CA THR A 98 -10.83 7.13 5.98
C THR A 98 -10.00 7.24 7.25
N ASN A 99 -10.59 6.87 8.39
CA ASN A 99 -9.89 6.92 9.67
C ASN A 99 -8.78 5.86 9.78
N ALA A 100 -8.88 4.73 9.09
CA ALA A 100 -7.81 3.74 9.03
C ALA A 100 -6.55 4.35 8.40
N TYR A 101 -6.68 5.00 7.24
CA TYR A 101 -5.57 5.73 6.62
C TYR A 101 -5.04 6.85 7.52
N HIS A 102 -5.91 7.72 8.02
CA HIS A 102 -5.46 8.85 8.83
C HIS A 102 -4.76 8.40 10.11
N LYS A 103 -5.30 7.44 10.86
CA LYS A 103 -4.66 6.95 12.10
C LYS A 103 -3.32 6.29 11.81
N GLN A 104 -3.23 5.49 10.76
CA GLN A 104 -1.99 4.79 10.40
C GLN A 104 -0.91 5.78 9.94
N CYS A 105 -1.21 6.62 8.96
CA CYS A 105 -0.22 7.50 8.34
C CYS A 105 0.14 8.69 9.26
N ILE A 106 -0.87 9.44 9.72
CA ILE A 106 -0.65 10.63 10.53
C ILE A 106 -0.12 10.24 11.90
N GLY A 107 -0.60 9.14 12.49
CA GLY A 107 -0.11 8.64 13.77
C GLY A 107 1.39 8.32 13.72
N CYS A 108 1.84 7.59 12.70
CA CYS A 108 3.26 7.31 12.49
C CYS A 108 4.07 8.61 12.28
N HIS A 109 3.57 9.52 11.43
CA HIS A 109 4.27 10.80 11.18
C HIS A 109 4.41 11.66 12.43
N GLN A 110 3.38 11.70 13.27
CA GLN A 110 3.40 12.40 14.55
C GLN A 110 4.38 11.75 15.53
N GLU A 111 4.33 10.42 15.69
CA GLU A 111 5.21 9.67 16.58
C GLU A 111 6.69 9.85 16.20
N LYS A 112 7.00 9.80 14.90
CA LYS A 112 8.37 9.97 14.41
C LYS A 112 8.79 11.44 14.29
N GLY A 113 7.87 12.40 14.47
CA GLY A 113 8.11 13.82 14.22
C GLY A 113 8.54 14.12 12.78
N LYS A 114 8.11 13.28 11.82
CA LYS A 114 8.56 13.31 10.42
C LYS A 114 7.40 13.02 9.49
N GLY A 115 7.33 13.74 8.38
CA GLY A 115 6.29 13.53 7.36
C GLY A 115 5.10 14.48 7.51
N PRO A 116 4.19 14.48 6.52
CA PRO A 116 3.05 15.39 6.46
C PRO A 116 1.96 15.02 7.47
N ILE A 117 1.39 16.02 8.15
CA ILE A 117 0.29 15.83 9.12
C ILE A 117 -0.93 16.71 8.83
N ALA A 118 -0.78 17.74 7.99
CA ALA A 118 -1.88 18.61 7.58
C ALA A 118 -2.51 18.15 6.26
N CYS A 119 -3.82 18.39 6.09
CA CYS A 119 -4.60 17.86 4.97
C CYS A 119 -3.97 18.13 3.60
N GLY A 120 -3.58 19.39 3.35
CA GLY A 120 -3.01 19.82 2.06
C GLY A 120 -1.56 19.38 1.82
N GLN A 121 -0.88 18.82 2.82
CA GLN A 121 0.46 18.26 2.65
C GLN A 121 0.41 16.86 2.02
N CYS A 122 -0.64 16.08 2.34
CA CYS A 122 -0.91 14.79 1.72
C CYS A 122 -1.77 14.93 0.46
N HIS A 123 -2.87 15.68 0.54
CA HIS A 123 -3.86 15.88 -0.52
C HIS A 123 -3.55 17.17 -1.33
N LYS A 124 -2.39 17.20 -1.99
CA LYS A 124 -1.99 18.36 -2.80
C LYS A 124 -2.91 18.52 -4.01
N ARG A 125 -3.25 19.77 -4.34
CA ARG A 125 -3.98 20.14 -5.56
C ARG A 125 -3.06 20.16 -6.77
#